data_AF-A0A926KQ88-F1
#
_entry.id   AF-A0A926KQ88-F1
#
_cell.length_a   1.000
_cell.length_b   1.000
_cell.length_c   1.000
_cell.angle_alpha   90.00
_cell.angle_beta   90.00
_cell.angle_gamma   90.00
#
_symmetry.space_group_name_H-M   'P 1'
#
loop_
_entity.id
_entity.type
_entity.pdbx_description
1 polymer ?
#
loop_
_entity_poly.entity_id
_entity_poly.type
_entity_poly.pdbx_seq_one_letter_code
_entity_poly.pdbx_strand_id
1 'polypeptide(L)'
;MQPEWMLHEEQKITSLCGNHVARLVPSSDGPKLMINREEYSLNETCWDVEMFHGRSNSILIFYWKGEVKLSVKIPPLSQIEAFLTRLYQCLSSKWRTVQPI
;
A
#
# COMPACT_ATOMS: atom_id res chain seq x y z
N MET A 1 -24.33 -1.58 26.50
CA MET A 1 -23.14 -2.19 25.88
C MET A 1 -23.21 -1.86 24.39
N GLN A 2 -22.38 -0.93 23.94
CA GLN A 2 -22.25 -0.60 22.51
C GLN A 2 -21.40 -1.69 21.83
N PRO A 3 -21.71 -2.05 20.58
CA PRO A 3 -21.04 -3.17 19.94
C PRO A 3 -19.63 -2.82 19.44
N GLU A 4 -18.70 -3.77 19.62
CA GLU A 4 -17.23 -3.65 19.48
C GLU A 4 -16.75 -3.31 18.06
N TRP A 5 -17.61 -3.34 17.05
CA TRP A 5 -17.26 -2.93 15.67
C TRP A 5 -17.15 -1.40 15.48
N MET A 6 -17.51 -0.60 16.49
CA MET A 6 -17.29 0.86 16.46
C MET A 6 -15.90 1.30 16.91
N LEU A 7 -15.03 0.39 17.40
CA LEU A 7 -13.73 0.74 17.99
C LEU A 7 -12.52 0.54 17.06
N HIS A 8 -12.70 -0.06 15.88
CA HIS A 8 -11.65 -0.17 14.88
C HIS A 8 -11.83 0.89 13.79
N GLU A 9 -11.62 2.16 14.16
CA GLU A 9 -10.94 3.08 13.26
C GLU A 9 -9.51 2.56 13.03
N GLU A 10 -9.37 1.42 12.34
CA GLU A 10 -8.10 1.01 11.78
C GLU A 10 -7.72 2.06 10.75
N GLN A 11 -6.96 3.03 11.24
CA GLN A 11 -6.33 4.16 10.57
C GLN A 11 -6.36 3.99 9.06
N LYS A 12 -7.33 4.65 8.41
CA LYS A 12 -7.31 4.86 6.96
C LYS A 12 -6.04 5.65 6.65
N ILE A 13 -4.95 4.96 6.32
CA ILE A 13 -3.69 5.62 5.98
C ILE A 13 -3.90 6.23 4.60
N THR A 14 -4.11 7.54 4.59
CA THR A 14 -4.36 8.34 3.41
C THR A 14 -3.07 9.07 3.07
N SER A 15 -2.58 8.90 1.85
CA SER A 15 -1.38 9.58 1.36
C SER A 15 -1.69 10.32 0.06
N LEU A 16 -1.19 11.54 -0.05
CA LEU A 16 -1.22 12.32 -1.30
C LEU A 16 -0.03 11.90 -2.16
N CYS A 17 -0.31 11.27 -3.29
CA CYS A 17 0.70 10.78 -4.23
C CYS A 17 0.60 11.61 -5.51
N GLY A 18 1.23 12.79 -5.51
CA GLY A 18 1.05 13.78 -6.57
C GLY A 18 -0.38 14.30 -6.62
N ASN A 19 -1.06 14.12 -7.76
CA ASN A 19 -2.47 14.52 -7.96
C ASN A 19 -3.47 13.44 -7.53
N HIS A 20 -3.01 12.30 -7.01
CA HIS A 20 -3.85 11.17 -6.64
C HIS A 20 -3.96 11.04 -5.12
N VAL A 21 -5.16 10.66 -4.67
CA VAL A 21 -5.38 10.27 -3.27
C VAL A 21 -5.31 8.76 -3.19
N ALA A 22 -4.28 8.24 -2.51
CA ALA A 22 -4.10 6.82 -2.25
C ALA A 22 -4.51 6.49 -0.81
N ARG A 23 -5.28 5.42 -0.62
CA ARG A 23 -5.76 4.98 0.70
C ARG A 23 -5.63 3.48 0.87
N LEU A 24 -5.11 3.06 2.01
CA LEU A 24 -5.20 1.67 2.44
C LEU A 24 -6.52 1.47 3.19
N VAL A 25 -7.32 0.52 2.73
CA VAL A 25 -8.63 0.23 3.30
C VAL A 25 -8.67 -1.24 3.74
N PRO A 26 -8.94 -1.52 5.03
CA PRO A 26 -9.23 -2.88 5.46
C PRO A 26 -10.56 -3.34 4.85
N SER A 27 -10.62 -4.58 4.38
CA SER A 27 -11.84 -5.19 3.84
C SER A 27 -11.93 -6.65 4.28
N SER A 28 -13.14 -7.22 4.27
CA SER A 28 -13.41 -8.58 4.74
C SER A 28 -12.75 -9.66 3.85
N ASP A 29 -12.50 -9.34 2.59
CA ASP A 29 -11.78 -10.16 1.61
C ASP A 29 -10.26 -9.88 1.57
N GLY A 30 -9.78 -8.93 2.39
CA GLY A 30 -8.37 -8.56 2.52
C GLY A 30 -8.12 -7.07 2.35
N PRO A 31 -6.87 -6.61 2.58
CA PRO A 31 -6.53 -5.20 2.42
C PRO A 31 -6.64 -4.75 0.96
N LYS A 32 -7.15 -3.55 0.75
CA LYS A 32 -7.30 -2.92 -0.57
C LYS A 32 -6.53 -1.61 -0.64
N LEU A 33 -5.95 -1.34 -1.81
CA LEU A 33 -5.41 -0.04 -2.17
C LEU A 33 -6.45 0.68 -3.01
N MET A 34 -6.95 1.79 -2.49
CA MET A 34 -7.84 2.70 -3.20
C MET A 34 -7.02 3.82 -3.81
N ILE A 35 -7.07 3.99 -5.12
CA ILE A 35 -6.44 5.10 -5.82
C ILE A 35 -7.57 5.90 -6.46
N ASN A 36 -7.80 7.12 -5.96
CA ASN A 36 -8.97 7.91 -6.30
C ASN A 36 -10.29 7.16 -6.03
N ARG A 37 -10.93 6.63 -7.08
CA ARG A 37 -12.21 5.88 -7.05
C ARG A 37 -12.04 4.40 -7.43
N GLU A 38 -10.83 3.97 -7.77
CA GLU A 38 -10.55 2.61 -8.20
C GLU A 38 -10.02 1.79 -7.03
N GLU A 39 -10.46 0.54 -6.95
CA GLU A 39 -10.06 -0.41 -5.91
C GLU A 39 -9.12 -1.47 -6.48
N TYR A 40 -8.03 -1.72 -5.77
CA TYR A 40 -7.06 -2.75 -6.13
C TYR A 40 -6.82 -3.68 -4.94
N SER A 41 -7.03 -4.97 -5.14
CA SER A 41 -6.81 -5.95 -4.07
C SER A 41 -5.31 -6.11 -3.80
N LEU A 42 -4.85 -5.83 -2.58
CA LEU A 42 -3.44 -6.04 -2.21
C LEU A 42 -3.11 -7.51 -1.94
N ASN A 43 -4.13 -8.36 -1.93
CA ASN A 43 -3.97 -9.78 -1.69
C ASN A 43 -3.60 -10.54 -2.99
N GLU A 44 -3.73 -9.98 -4.19
CA GLU A 44 -3.36 -10.73 -5.39
C GLU A 44 -1.85 -10.69 -5.63
N THR A 45 -1.32 -11.71 -6.30
CA THR A 45 0.11 -11.82 -6.66
C THR A 45 0.48 -10.98 -7.90
N CYS A 46 -0.45 -10.16 -8.40
CA CYS A 46 -0.28 -9.35 -9.61
C CYS A 46 0.40 -8.00 -9.36
N TRP A 47 0.90 -7.79 -8.14
CA TRP A 47 1.63 -6.59 -7.75
C TRP A 47 3.12 -6.75 -7.96
N ASP A 48 3.70 -5.87 -8.76
CA ASP A 48 5.13 -5.63 -8.79
C ASP A 48 5.43 -4.25 -8.20
N VAL A 49 6.59 -4.13 -7.54
CA VAL A 49 7.02 -2.88 -6.92
C VAL A 49 8.46 -2.58 -7.33
N GLU A 50 8.69 -1.39 -7.88
CA GLU A 50 10.02 -0.90 -8.23
C GLU A 50 10.37 0.33 -7.40
N MET A 51 11.61 0.39 -6.91
CA MET A 51 12.14 1.55 -6.20
C MET A 51 13.34 2.13 -6.95
N PHE A 52 13.27 3.43 -7.22
CA PHE A 52 14.40 4.22 -7.71
C PHE A 52 14.87 5.14 -6.59
N HIS A 53 16.10 4.94 -6.12
CA HIS A 53 16.69 5.78 -5.08
C HIS A 53 17.66 6.80 -5.69
N GLY A 54 17.33 8.08 -5.56
CA GLY A 54 18.20 9.19 -5.95
C GLY A 54 18.74 9.96 -4.75
N ARG A 55 19.73 10.81 -4.98
CA ARG A 55 20.41 11.58 -3.90
C ARG A 55 19.48 12.48 -3.09
N SER A 56 18.40 12.98 -3.68
CA SER A 56 17.50 13.94 -3.04
C SER A 56 16.07 13.43 -2.89
N ASN A 57 15.69 12.41 -3.65
CA ASN A 57 14.34 11.85 -3.66
C ASN A 57 14.43 10.38 -4.02
N SER A 58 13.51 9.59 -3.49
CA SER A 58 13.23 8.26 -4.03
C SER A 58 11.92 8.29 -4.80
N ILE A 59 11.73 7.34 -5.71
CA ILE A 59 10.46 7.10 -6.38
C ILE A 59 10.12 5.63 -6.14
N LEU A 60 8.89 5.36 -5.76
CA LEU A 60 8.36 4.01 -5.66
C LEU A 60 7.19 3.86 -6.64
N ILE A 61 7.25 2.84 -7.48
CA ILE A 61 6.27 2.57 -8.52
C ILE A 61 5.61 1.23 -8.23
N PHE A 62 4.28 1.22 -8.23
CA PHE A 62 3.44 0.05 -8.05
C PHE A 62 2.77 -0.30 -9.37
N TYR A 63 2.98 -1.53 -9.79
CA TYR A 63 2.39 -2.10 -11.00
C TYR A 63 1.33 -3.12 -10.62
N TRP A 64 0.20 -3.08 -11.31
CA TRP A 64 -0.86 -4.08 -11.22
C TRP A 64 -1.09 -4.69 -12.59
N LYS A 65 -0.88 -5.99 -12.72
CA LYS A 65 -1.04 -6.71 -14.01
C LYS A 65 -0.23 -6.06 -15.15
N GLY A 66 0.98 -5.59 -14.83
CA GLY A 66 1.89 -4.93 -15.78
C GLY A 66 1.61 -3.44 -16.04
N GLU A 67 0.55 -2.87 -15.45
CA GLU A 67 0.22 -1.45 -15.61
C GLU A 67 0.64 -0.63 -14.39
N VAL A 68 1.24 0.54 -14.59
CA VAL A 68 1.53 1.48 -13.50
C VAL A 68 0.23 2.01 -12.89
N LYS A 69 0.02 1.78 -11.60
CA LYS A 69 -1.15 2.28 -10.86
C LYS A 69 -0.82 3.41 -9.90
N LEU A 70 0.34 3.35 -9.28
CA LEU A 70 0.77 4.37 -8.32
C LEU A 70 2.25 4.66 -8.50
N SER A 71 2.60 5.93 -8.59
CA SER A 71 3.98 6.40 -8.54
C SER A 71 4.09 7.45 -7.45
N VAL A 72 4.90 7.15 -6.43
CA VAL A 72 5.06 8.00 -5.25
C VAL A 72 6.46 8.56 -5.27
N LYS A 73 6.57 9.89 -5.43
CA LYS A 73 7.82 10.58 -5.14
C LYS A 73 7.94 10.74 -3.64
N ILE A 74 9.02 10.19 -3.11
CA ILE A 74 9.34 10.18 -1.69
C ILE A 74 10.36 11.31 -1.46
N PRO A 75 9.99 12.37 -0.69
CA PRO A 75 10.96 13.30 -0.11
C PRO A 75 11.94 12.56 0.83
N PRO A 76 12.84 13.23 1.56
CA PRO A 76 13.70 12.56 2.53
C PRO A 76 12.90 11.59 3.42
N LEU A 77 13.40 10.36 3.56
CA LEU A 77 12.66 9.13 3.95
C LEU A 77 11.73 9.24 5.19
N SER A 78 11.97 10.19 6.09
CA SER A 78 11.30 10.29 7.40
C SER A 78 9.80 10.53 7.35
N GLN A 79 9.22 11.00 6.24
CA GLN A 79 7.78 11.32 6.16
C GLN A 79 6.89 10.19 5.61
N ILE A 80 7.48 9.22 4.89
CA ILE A 80 6.72 8.22 4.12
C ILE A 80 7.00 6.79 4.59
N GLU A 81 7.98 6.62 5.48
CA GLU A 81 8.38 5.33 6.06
C GLU A 81 7.19 4.55 6.62
N ALA A 82 6.25 5.19 7.33
CA ALA A 82 5.09 4.52 7.90
C ALA A 82 4.13 3.95 6.84
N PHE A 83 3.85 4.72 5.77
CA PHE A 83 2.98 4.27 4.68
C PHE A 83 3.62 3.12 3.90
N LEU A 84 4.91 3.24 3.56
CA LEU A 84 5.63 2.20 2.82
C LEU A 84 5.82 0.94 3.64
N THR A 85 6.14 1.08 4.92
CA THR A 85 6.27 -0.06 5.83
C THR A 85 4.94 -0.82 5.92
N ARG A 86 3.81 -0.11 6.09
CA ARG A 86 2.48 -0.74 6.16
C ARG A 86 2.11 -1.40 4.84
N LEU A 87 2.34 -0.74 3.71
CA LEU A 87 2.04 -1.28 2.38
C LEU A 87 2.90 -2.50 2.06
N TYR A 88 4.19 -2.43 2.35
CA TYR A 88 5.10 -3.57 2.23
C TYR A 88 4.67 -4.72 3.14
N GLN A 89 4.24 -4.46 4.39
CA GLN A 89 3.66 -5.49 5.26
C GLN A 89 2.41 -6.13 4.66
N CYS A 90 1.52 -5.34 4.05
CA CYS A 90 0.34 -5.89 3.36
C CYS A 90 0.75 -6.81 2.20
N LEU A 91 1.72 -6.39 1.38
CA LEU A 91 2.21 -7.19 0.24
C LEU A 91 3.02 -8.44 0.68
N SER A 92 3.83 -8.30 1.73
CA SER A 92 4.71 -9.37 2.25
C SER A 92 4.03 -10.32 3.23
N SER A 93 2.86 -9.96 3.79
CA SER A 93 2.07 -10.87 4.64
C SER A 93 1.69 -12.17 3.91
N LYS A 94 1.75 -12.18 2.58
CA LYS A 94 1.58 -13.36 1.72
C LYS A 94 2.86 -14.19 1.49
N TRP A 95 4.02 -13.70 1.87
CA TRP A 95 5.30 -14.39 1.67
C TRP A 95 5.61 -15.41 2.78
N ARG A 96 4.76 -15.53 3.83
CA ARG A 96 4.92 -16.58 4.85
C ARG A 96 4.35 -17.96 4.47
N THR A 97 3.84 -18.15 3.25
CA THR A 97 3.32 -19.46 2.80
C THR A 97 4.13 -20.16 1.72
N VAL A 98 5.42 -19.84 1.53
CA VAL A 98 6.32 -20.72 0.76
C VAL A 98 7.64 -20.90 1.49
N GLN A 99 7.70 -21.91 2.36
CA GLN A 99 8.96 -22.57 2.72
C GLN A 99 9.11 -23.80 1.81
N PRO A 100 10.16 -23.90 0.98
CA PRO A 100 10.52 -25.16 0.35
C PRO A 100 11.05 -26.12 1.43
N ILE A 101 10.58 -27.36 1.39
CA ILE A 101 11.16 -28.50 2.13
C ILE A 101 12.53 -28.83 1.55
#